data_AF-S4PDT4-F1
#
_entry.id   AF-S4PDT4-F1
#
_cell.length_a   1.000
_cell.length_b   1.000
_cell.length_c   1.000
_cell.angle_alpha   90.00
_cell.angle_beta   90.00
_cell.angle_gamma   90.00
#
_symmetry.space_group_name_H-M   'P 1'
#
loop_
_entity.id
_entity.type
_entity.pdbx_description
1 polymer ?
#
loop_
_entity_poly.entity_id
_entity_poly.type
_entity_poly.pdbx_seq_one_letter_code
_entity_poly.pdbx_strand_id
1 'polypeptide(L)'
;MLKFYKKLTKMANILFYFSTQDWTFNDDGVQNMWRSISGSDQTVFPFNIGDFSWEYMTETFLVGLRVYLINDDISTLPEAKRKWDRLYYLHQFVKVTAFSLVIFLGYLLVKGLIWIVFGL
;
A
#
# COMPACT_ATOMS: atom_id res chain seq x y z
N MET A 1 -21.85 -3.14 -9.53
CA MET A 1 -20.55 -2.44 -9.66
C MET A 1 -20.63 -0.96 -9.29
N LEU A 2 -21.35 -0.10 -10.02
CA LEU A 2 -21.41 1.36 -9.76
C LEU A 2 -21.90 1.77 -8.36
N LYS A 3 -22.94 1.11 -7.82
CA LYS A 3 -23.46 1.41 -6.47
C LYS A 3 -22.45 1.08 -5.36
N PHE A 4 -21.73 -0.04 -5.51
CA PHE A 4 -20.68 -0.46 -4.57
C PHE A 4 -19.50 0.51 -4.60
N TYR A 5 -19.03 0.88 -5.79
CA TYR A 5 -17.98 1.89 -5.96
C TYR A 5 -18.39 3.23 -5.33
N LYS A 6 -19.61 3.72 -5.56
CA LYS A 6 -20.11 4.95 -4.91
C LYS A 6 -20.07 4.86 -3.37
N LYS A 7 -20.42 3.71 -2.79
CA LYS A 7 -20.37 3.49 -1.34
C LYS A 7 -18.92 3.50 -0.82
N LEU A 8 -18.01 2.80 -1.51
CA LEU A 8 -16.60 2.77 -1.16
C LEU A 8 -15.97 4.16 -1.23
N THR A 9 -16.17 4.89 -2.32
CA THR A 9 -15.64 6.25 -2.48
C THR A 9 -16.19 7.19 -1.41
N LYS A 10 -17.47 7.07 -1.06
CA LYS A 10 -18.05 7.86 0.05
C LYS A 10 -17.36 7.54 1.38
N MET A 11 -17.15 6.26 1.71
CA MET A 11 -16.43 5.89 2.94
C MET A 11 -14.98 6.37 2.92
N ALA A 12 -14.27 6.16 1.81
CA ALA A 12 -12.89 6.62 1.64
C ALA A 12 -12.78 8.14 1.87
N ASN A 13 -13.69 8.93 1.31
CA ASN A 13 -13.72 10.38 1.51
C ASN A 13 -13.97 10.77 2.98
N ILE A 14 -14.83 10.04 3.69
CA ILE A 14 -15.09 10.29 5.12
C ILE A 14 -13.85 9.94 5.96
N LEU A 15 -13.21 8.80 5.66
CA LEU A 15 -12.03 8.31 6.36
C LEU A 15 -10.76 9.11 6.06
N PHE A 16 -10.72 9.79 4.90
CA PHE A 16 -9.56 10.52 4.41
C PHE A 16 -9.01 11.48 5.49
N TYR A 17 -9.87 12.35 6.03
CA TYR A 17 -9.48 13.31 7.07
C TYR A 17 -8.80 12.65 8.28
N PHE A 18 -9.32 11.52 8.74
CA PHE A 18 -8.79 10.83 9.91
C PHE A 18 -7.51 10.03 9.61
N SER A 19 -7.40 9.51 8.39
CA SER A 19 -6.36 8.53 8.03
C SER A 19 -5.11 9.16 7.41
N THR A 20 -5.19 10.40 6.90
CA THR A 20 -4.09 11.05 6.17
C THR A 20 -3.53 12.29 6.86
N GLN A 21 -4.08 12.65 8.02
CA GLN A 21 -3.58 13.75 8.81
C GLN A 21 -2.46 13.25 9.74
N ASP A 22 -1.44 14.09 9.96
CA ASP A 22 -0.41 13.82 10.95
C ASP A 22 -0.96 14.13 12.35
N TRP A 23 -1.02 13.09 13.18
CA TRP A 23 -1.44 13.19 14.56
C TRP A 23 -0.26 12.99 15.48
N THR A 24 0.07 14.00 16.28
CA THR A 24 1.05 13.89 17.36
C THR A 24 0.33 13.52 18.64
N PHE A 25 0.54 12.29 19.11
CA PHE A 25 0.03 11.83 20.40
C PHE A 25 1.14 11.92 21.43
N ASN A 26 0.84 12.50 22.60
CA ASN A 26 1.73 12.42 23.75
C ASN A 26 1.36 11.17 24.57
N ASP A 27 2.32 10.28 24.81
CA ASP A 27 2.18 9.07 25.60
C ASP A 27 3.05 9.04 26.87
N ASP A 28 3.64 10.18 27.28
CA ASP A 28 4.54 10.30 28.44
C ASP A 28 3.97 9.65 29.71
N GLY A 29 2.66 9.84 29.96
CA GLY A 29 1.97 9.26 31.11
C GLY A 29 1.93 7.72 31.07
N VAL A 30 1.69 7.14 29.90
CA VAL A 30 1.67 5.68 29.70
C VAL A 30 3.09 5.11 29.85
N GLN A 31 4.09 5.80 29.31
CA GLN A 31 5.49 5.42 29.43
C GLN A 31 5.98 5.46 30.88
N ASN A 32 5.63 6.51 31.62
CA ASN A 32 5.98 6.63 33.03
C ASN A 32 5.26 5.57 33.89
N MET A 33 3.99 5.30 33.60
CA MET A 33 3.25 4.21 34.22
C MET A 33 3.93 2.87 33.97
N TRP A 34 4.27 2.53 32.71
CA TRP A 34 4.96 1.30 32.37
C TRP A 34 6.27 1.11 33.16
N ARG A 35 7.10 2.15 33.25
CA ARG A 35 8.37 2.14 34.01
C ARG A 35 8.18 2.00 35.52
N SER A 36 7.03 2.42 36.05
CA SER A 36 6.71 2.33 37.48
C SER A 36 6.21 0.95 37.91
N ILE A 37 5.75 0.13 36.97
CA ILE A 37 5.17 -1.19 37.23
C ILE A 37 6.29 -2.21 37.45
N SER A 38 6.04 -3.19 38.33
CA SER A 38 6.98 -4.27 38.62
C SER A 38 7.18 -5.19 37.40
N GLY A 39 8.36 -5.81 37.27
CA GLY A 39 8.61 -6.74 36.17
C GLY A 39 7.65 -7.94 36.13
N SER A 40 7.15 -8.39 37.28
CA SER A 40 6.13 -9.45 37.33
C SER A 40 4.82 -9.00 36.71
N ASP A 41 4.37 -7.80 37.02
CA ASP A 41 3.10 -7.25 36.50
C ASP A 41 3.22 -6.90 35.01
N GLN A 42 4.37 -6.40 34.57
CA GLN A 42 4.67 -6.20 33.14
C GLN A 42 4.58 -7.50 32.34
N THR A 43 4.98 -8.63 32.95
CA THR A 43 4.89 -9.95 32.31
C THR A 43 3.44 -10.45 32.24
N VAL A 44 2.64 -10.19 33.27
CA VAL A 44 1.22 -10.58 33.30
C VAL A 44 0.38 -9.74 32.34
N PHE A 45 0.72 -8.46 32.17
CA PHE A 45 -0.01 -7.54 31.31
C PHE A 45 0.95 -6.69 30.44
N PRO A 46 1.48 -7.26 29.34
CA PRO A 46 2.39 -6.55 28.46
C PRO A 46 1.62 -5.60 27.52
N PHE A 47 1.69 -4.30 27.78
CA PHE A 47 1.04 -3.26 26.95
C PHE A 47 2.03 -2.25 26.35
N ASN A 48 3.34 -2.47 26.52
CA ASN A 48 4.34 -1.64 25.87
C ASN A 48 4.35 -1.89 24.36
N ILE A 49 3.94 -0.87 23.60
CA ILE A 49 3.92 -0.91 22.13
C ILE A 49 5.35 -1.03 21.56
N GLY A 50 6.37 -0.59 22.29
CA GLY A 50 7.77 -0.71 21.86
C GLY A 50 8.25 -2.16 21.73
N ASP A 51 7.65 -3.09 22.47
CA ASP A 51 8.01 -4.52 22.44
C ASP A 51 7.18 -5.30 21.40
N PHE A 52 6.26 -4.62 20.72
CA PHE A 52 5.31 -5.22 19.80
C PHE A 52 5.90 -5.40 18.39
N SER A 53 5.83 -6.60 17.83
CA SER A 53 6.21 -6.83 16.42
C SER A 53 5.13 -6.30 15.49
N TRP A 54 5.41 -5.16 14.87
CA TRP A 54 4.58 -4.57 13.83
C TRP A 54 4.44 -5.49 12.62
N GLU A 55 5.48 -6.25 12.27
CA GLU A 55 5.43 -7.21 11.16
C GLU A 55 4.42 -8.33 11.45
N TYR A 56 4.52 -8.98 12.61
CA TYR A 56 3.63 -10.06 12.99
C TYR A 56 2.17 -9.61 13.10
N MET A 57 1.94 -8.43 13.69
CA MET A 57 0.61 -7.85 13.75
C MET A 57 0.05 -7.59 12.37
N THR A 58 0.84 -6.96 11.49
CA THR A 58 0.39 -6.63 10.14
C THR A 58 0.08 -7.89 9.35
N GLU A 59 0.91 -8.93 9.46
CA GLU A 59 0.67 -10.23 8.84
C GLU A 59 -0.65 -10.85 9.33
N THR A 60 -0.81 -10.95 10.65
CA THR A 60 -2.01 -11.54 11.27
C THR A 60 -3.27 -10.74 10.93
N PHE A 61 -3.16 -9.41 10.94
CA PHE A 61 -4.24 -8.50 10.56
C PHE A 61 -4.66 -8.70 9.10
N LEU A 62 -3.70 -8.78 8.17
CA LEU A 62 -3.98 -8.98 6.75
C LEU A 62 -4.60 -10.36 6.47
N VAL A 63 -4.13 -11.41 7.15
CA VAL A 63 -4.74 -12.75 7.07
C VAL A 63 -6.17 -12.71 7.61
N GLY A 64 -6.39 -12.08 8.78
CA GLY A 64 -7.72 -11.91 9.36
C GLY A 64 -8.66 -11.13 8.45
N LEU A 65 -8.19 -10.04 7.82
CA LEU A 65 -8.95 -9.28 6.83
C LEU A 65 -9.41 -10.17 5.68
N ARG A 66 -8.50 -10.98 5.13
CA ARG A 66 -8.81 -11.90 4.03
C ARG A 66 -9.89 -12.90 4.42
N VAL A 67 -9.71 -13.59 5.55
CA VAL A 67 -10.61 -14.67 5.96
C VAL A 67 -11.97 -14.15 6.44
N TYR A 68 -11.99 -13.11 7.26
CA TYR A 68 -13.22 -12.69 7.94
C TYR A 68 -13.96 -11.53 7.26
N LEU A 69 -13.24 -10.59 6.65
CA LEU A 69 -13.88 -9.46 5.98
C LEU A 69 -14.16 -9.76 4.51
N ILE A 70 -13.15 -10.28 3.81
CA ILE A 70 -13.25 -10.60 2.38
C ILE A 70 -13.94 -11.96 2.17
N ASN A 71 -13.93 -12.83 3.18
CA ASN A 71 -14.44 -14.21 3.11
C ASN A 71 -13.71 -15.02 2.02
N ASP A 72 -12.39 -14.82 1.90
CA ASP A 72 -11.52 -15.57 0.98
C ASP A 72 -10.62 -16.51 1.77
N ASP A 73 -10.57 -17.77 1.37
CA ASP A 73 -9.83 -18.81 2.07
C ASP A 73 -8.32 -18.62 1.93
N ILE A 74 -7.54 -19.13 2.89
CA ILE A 74 -6.08 -19.03 2.87
C ILE A 74 -5.50 -19.91 1.74
N SER A 75 -6.14 -21.03 1.40
CA SER A 75 -5.66 -21.93 0.35
C SER A 75 -5.61 -21.31 -1.04
N THR A 76 -6.36 -20.22 -1.28
CA THR A 76 -6.37 -19.51 -2.58
C THR A 76 -5.17 -18.56 -2.74
N LEU A 77 -4.36 -18.36 -1.69
CA LEU A 77 -3.23 -17.43 -1.70
C LEU A 77 -2.17 -17.73 -2.78
N PRO A 78 -1.76 -19.00 -3.05
CA PRO A 78 -0.82 -19.30 -4.13
C PRO A 78 -1.34 -18.93 -5.52
N GLU A 79 -2.65 -19.12 -5.77
CA GLU A 79 -3.28 -18.73 -7.03
C GLU A 79 -3.35 -17.22 -7.18
N ALA A 80 -3.69 -16.51 -6.10
CA ALA A 80 -3.70 -15.06 -6.05
C ALA A 80 -2.30 -14.47 -6.35
N LYS A 81 -1.24 -15.07 -5.79
CA LYS A 81 0.16 -14.69 -6.07
C LYS A 81 0.51 -14.87 -7.55
N ARG A 82 0.20 -16.04 -8.14
CA ARG A 82 0.44 -16.28 -9.58
C ARG A 82 -0.29 -15.27 -10.47
N LYS A 83 -1.54 -14.93 -10.13
CA LYS A 83 -2.32 -13.93 -10.85
C LYS A 83 -1.70 -12.54 -10.72
N TRP A 84 -1.27 -12.17 -9.52
CA TRP A 84 -0.58 -10.91 -9.24
C TRP A 84 0.70 -10.78 -10.08
N ASP A 85 1.56 -11.81 -10.06
CA ASP A 85 2.82 -11.80 -10.80
C ASP A 85 2.58 -11.62 -12.30
N ARG A 86 1.60 -12.33 -12.87
CA ARG A 86 1.23 -12.18 -14.28
C ARG A 86 0.79 -10.74 -14.62
N LEU A 87 -0.06 -10.15 -13.78
CA LEU A 87 -0.53 -8.78 -13.97
C LEU A 87 0.59 -7.75 -13.79
N TYR A 88 1.51 -7.99 -12.85
CA TYR A 88 2.69 -7.16 -12.63
C TYR A 88 3.58 -7.13 -13.88
N TYR A 89 3.95 -8.29 -14.43
CA TYR A 89 4.77 -8.35 -15.64
C TYR A 89 4.07 -7.75 -16.86
N LEU A 90 2.76 -8.00 -17.02
CA LEU A 90 1.97 -7.37 -18.07
C LEU A 90 1.99 -5.84 -17.96
N HIS A 91 1.76 -5.32 -16.76
CA HIS A 91 1.78 -3.88 -16.50
C HIS A 91 3.17 -3.28 -16.74
N GLN A 92 4.23 -3.99 -16.37
CA GLN A 92 5.60 -3.55 -16.63
C GLN A 92 5.93 -3.51 -18.12
N PHE A 93 5.50 -4.53 -18.88
CA PHE A 93 5.62 -4.54 -20.33
C PHE A 93 4.90 -3.36 -20.98
N VAL A 94 3.65 -3.09 -20.57
CA VAL A 94 2.87 -1.94 -21.06
C VAL A 94 3.58 -0.61 -20.78
N LYS A 95 4.18 -0.43 -19.60
CA LYS A 95 4.94 0.78 -19.28
C LYS A 95 6.17 0.94 -20.16
N VAL A 96 6.93 -0.14 -20.37
CA VAL A 96 8.14 -0.12 -21.22
C VAL A 96 7.78 0.18 -22.67
N THR A 97 6.73 -0.45 -23.22
CA THR A 97 6.30 -0.19 -24.59
C THR A 97 5.78 1.22 -24.77
N ALA A 98 4.95 1.72 -23.84
CA ALA A 98 4.48 3.10 -23.85
C ALA A 98 5.64 4.11 -23.80
N PHE A 99 6.61 3.90 -22.90
CA PHE A 99 7.78 4.77 -22.80
C PHE A 99 8.64 4.74 -24.07
N SER A 100 8.85 3.55 -24.65
CA SER A 100 9.59 3.38 -25.90
C SER A 100 8.91 4.09 -27.07
N LEU A 101 7.58 4.02 -27.16
CA LEU A 101 6.79 4.74 -28.17
C LEU A 101 6.93 6.25 -28.02
N VAL A 102 6.89 6.78 -26.79
CA VAL A 102 7.09 8.21 -26.53
C VAL A 102 8.47 8.67 -27.00
N ILE A 103 9.53 7.92 -26.68
CA ILE A 103 10.89 8.22 -27.15
C ILE A 103 10.97 8.18 -28.68
N PHE A 104 10.38 7.15 -29.30
CA PHE A 104 10.41 6.98 -30.75
C PHE A 104 9.70 8.14 -31.47
N LEU A 105 8.52 8.54 -31.00
CA LEU A 105 7.80 9.69 -31.53
C LEU A 105 8.59 10.99 -31.34
N GLY A 106 9.21 11.18 -30.17
CA GLY A 106 10.10 12.31 -29.91
C GLY A 106 11.28 12.37 -30.90
N TYR A 107 11.93 11.22 -31.16
CA TYR A 107 12.99 11.12 -32.14
C TYR A 107 12.53 11.46 -33.56
N LEU A 108 11.35 10.97 -33.98
CA LEU A 108 10.78 11.30 -35.29
C LEU A 108 10.49 12.80 -35.44
N LEU A 109 9.97 13.44 -34.39
CA LEU A 109 9.73 14.89 -34.39
C LEU A 109 11.04 15.67 -34.52
N VAL A 110 12.05 15.33 -33.73
CA VAL A 110 13.38 15.98 -33.79
C VAL A 110 14.01 15.79 -35.17
N LYS A 111 13.95 14.56 -35.73
CA LYS A 111 14.46 14.28 -37.08
C LYS A 111 13.74 15.12 -38.14
N GLY A 112 12.41 15.24 -38.05
CA GLY A 112 11.62 16.08 -38.95
C GLY A 112 11.98 17.57 -38.86
N LEU A 113 12.19 18.08 -37.64
CA LEU A 113 12.63 19.46 -37.43
C LEU A 113 14.03 19.71 -37.98
N ILE A 114 14.98 18.79 -37.76
CA ILE A 114 16.34 18.88 -38.33
C ILE A 114 16.28 18.91 -39.86
N TRP A 115 15.45 18.04 -40.47
CA TRP A 115 15.25 18.02 -41.92
C TRP A 115 14.72 19.36 -42.45
N ILE A 116 13.72 19.96 -41.78
CA ILE A 116 13.17 21.27 -42.15
C ILE A 116 14.20 22.39 -41.99
N VAL A 117 14.97 22.40 -40.90
CA VAL A 117 15.91 23.49 -40.57
C VAL A 117 17.18 23.45 -41.44
N PHE A 118 17.72 22.27 -41.70
CA PHE A 118 18.99 22.12 -42.43
C PHE A 118 18.82 21.77 -43.92
N GLY A 119 17.58 21.53 -44.38
CA GLY A 119 17.22 21.53 -45.79
C GLY A 119 18.04 20.58 -46.68
N LEU A 120 18.20 19.32 -46.27
CA LEU A 120 18.74 18.24 -47.12
C LEU A 120 17.77 17.07 -47.18
#